data_AF-A0A3A5TCN0-F1
#
_entry.id   AF-A0A3A5TCN0-F1
#
_cell.length_a   1.000
_cell.length_b   1.000
_cell.length_c   1.000
_cell.angle_alpha   90.00
_cell.angle_beta   90.00
_cell.angle_gamma   90.00
#
_symmetry.space_group_name_H-M   'P 1'
#
loop_
_entity.id
_entity.type
_entity.pdbx_description
1 polymer ?
#
loop_
_entity_poly.entity_id
_entity_poly.type
_entity_poly.pdbx_seq_one_letter_code
_entity_poly.pdbx_strand_id
1 'polypeptide(L)'
;MKRIIYLLLLVVVVLAGCKSSKHLATSETKTSTKAPTSSYLASKLQLTIPGKKGSMSVGGTMKMKTHERVQISLLMPILRTEVARIEVTPDEVLLVDRMNKRFVRATKAELKNVLSKNVEFSRLEKILMDASLPGGKTELTGKDIGIPSLEKAKVQLYEFSTQEFSMTPTELTSKYNQIPLEELVKMLVALL
;
A
#
# COMPACT_ATOMS: atom_id res chain seq x y z
N MET A 1 16.87 14.70 45.32
CA MET A 1 17.78 13.85 44.50
C MET A 1 17.06 12.65 43.90
N LYS A 2 16.05 12.88 43.03
CA LYS A 2 15.28 11.81 42.34
C LYS A 2 15.03 12.12 40.86
N ARG A 3 15.83 13.04 40.28
CA ARG A 3 15.75 13.44 38.85
C ARG A 3 16.99 13.08 38.04
N ILE A 4 17.98 12.44 38.65
CA ILE A 4 19.24 12.00 38.00
C ILE A 4 19.21 10.49 37.67
N ILE A 5 18.25 9.74 38.25
CA ILE A 5 18.11 8.28 38.04
C ILE A 5 17.56 7.96 36.64
N TYR A 6 16.74 8.84 36.05
CA TYR A 6 16.17 8.62 34.72
C TYR A 6 17.12 8.95 33.55
N LEU A 7 18.26 9.57 33.82
CA LEU A 7 19.30 9.89 32.83
C LEU A 7 20.38 8.80 32.70
N LEU A 8 20.41 7.81 33.61
CA LEU A 8 21.36 6.69 33.60
C LEU A 8 20.83 5.40 32.94
N LEU A 9 19.56 5.38 32.51
CA LEU A 9 18.96 4.24 31.81
C LEU A 9 19.06 4.34 30.27
N LEU A 10 19.76 5.34 29.75
CA LEU A 10 19.79 5.66 28.32
C LEU A 10 21.09 5.30 27.58
N VAL A 11 22.15 4.80 28.24
CA VAL A 11 23.43 4.50 27.55
C VAL A 11 24.16 3.28 28.14
N VAL A 12 23.74 2.09 27.73
CA VAL A 12 24.59 0.88 27.53
C VAL A 12 23.95 0.14 26.35
N VAL A 13 24.23 0.49 25.09
CA VAL A 13 25.32 -0.09 24.27
C VAL A 13 25.29 -1.62 24.34
N VAL A 14 24.52 -2.32 23.50
CA VAL A 14 24.86 -2.78 22.13
C VAL A 14 25.82 -4.00 22.15
N LEU A 15 25.43 -5.03 21.37
CA LEU A 15 26.18 -6.21 20.87
C LEU A 15 26.15 -7.50 21.70
N ALA A 16 25.38 -8.48 21.23
CA ALA A 16 25.88 -9.73 20.61
C ALA A 16 24.83 -10.85 20.75
N GLY A 17 24.55 -11.59 19.66
CA GLY A 17 23.94 -12.92 19.78
C GLY A 17 22.96 -13.32 18.68
N CYS A 18 23.47 -13.53 17.46
CA CYS A 18 22.83 -14.42 16.49
C CYS A 18 22.55 -15.79 17.12
N LYS A 19 21.35 -16.35 16.92
CA LYS A 19 21.15 -17.80 16.96
C LYS A 19 20.33 -18.22 15.74
N SER A 20 21.08 -18.64 14.72
CA SER A 20 20.58 -19.38 13.55
C SER A 20 19.85 -20.63 14.02
N SER A 21 18.56 -20.74 13.75
CA SER A 21 17.85 -22.02 13.78
C SER A 21 17.74 -22.54 12.36
N LYS A 22 18.55 -23.56 12.03
CA LYS A 22 18.43 -24.32 10.80
C LYS A 22 17.18 -25.19 10.93
N HIS A 23 16.13 -24.92 10.16
CA HIS A 23 15.12 -25.92 9.91
C HIS A 23 15.45 -26.64 8.61
N LEU A 24 15.64 -27.95 8.73
CA LEU A 24 16.00 -28.84 7.65
C LEU A 24 14.94 -28.82 6.54
N ALA A 25 15.44 -28.88 5.31
CA ALA A 25 14.66 -29.24 4.14
C ALA A 25 14.15 -30.68 4.30
N THR A 26 12.85 -30.86 4.18
CA THR A 26 12.26 -32.14 3.80
C THR A 26 11.48 -31.88 2.53
N SER A 27 12.05 -32.34 1.40
CA SER A 27 11.34 -32.47 0.14
C SER A 27 10.23 -33.48 0.34
N GLU A 28 8.98 -33.03 0.34
CA GLU A 28 7.84 -33.87 0.04
C GLU A 28 7.19 -33.39 -1.25
N THR A 29 7.46 -34.15 -2.31
CA THR A 29 6.66 -34.25 -3.52
C THR A 29 5.17 -34.35 -3.16
N LYS A 30 4.38 -33.33 -3.49
CA LYS A 30 2.92 -33.44 -3.52
C LYS A 30 2.38 -32.87 -4.83
N THR A 31 2.15 -33.79 -5.76
CA THR A 31 1.12 -33.69 -6.79
C THR A 31 -0.17 -33.24 -6.12
N SER A 32 -0.66 -32.03 -6.40
CA SER A 32 -1.97 -31.60 -5.92
C SER A 32 -2.55 -30.48 -6.77
N THR A 33 -3.73 -30.77 -7.31
CA THR A 33 -4.82 -29.89 -7.76
C THR A 33 -4.56 -28.39 -7.61
N LYS A 34 -4.43 -27.68 -8.75
CA LYS A 34 -4.19 -26.22 -8.84
C LYS A 34 -5.33 -25.42 -8.17
N ALA A 35 -5.24 -25.19 -6.88
CA ALA A 35 -5.66 -23.92 -6.31
C ALA A 35 -4.70 -22.83 -6.86
N PRO A 36 -5.17 -21.62 -7.18
CA PRO A 36 -4.27 -20.55 -7.61
C PRO A 36 -3.26 -20.30 -6.50
N THR A 37 -1.98 -20.61 -6.75
CA THR A 37 -0.90 -20.34 -5.80
C THR A 37 -0.82 -18.84 -5.59
N SER A 38 -1.07 -18.39 -4.36
CA SER A 38 -0.89 -16.99 -4.00
C SER A 38 0.55 -16.59 -4.22
N SER A 39 0.76 -15.50 -4.94
CA SER A 39 2.05 -14.89 -5.19
C SER A 39 2.12 -13.54 -4.50
N TYR A 40 3.33 -13.15 -4.12
CA TYR A 40 3.61 -11.92 -3.39
C TYR A 40 4.35 -10.95 -4.30
N LEU A 41 4.03 -9.67 -4.16
CA LEU A 41 4.77 -8.60 -4.79
C LEU A 41 4.84 -7.41 -3.82
N ALA A 42 6.04 -6.91 -3.60
CA ALA A 42 6.28 -5.67 -2.88
C ALA A 42 7.09 -4.73 -3.75
N SER A 43 6.92 -3.43 -3.55
CA SER A 43 7.76 -2.40 -4.16
C SER A 43 7.84 -1.18 -3.25
N LYS A 44 8.87 -0.36 -3.46
CA LYS A 44 8.78 1.06 -3.11
C LYS A 44 7.94 1.77 -4.17
N LEU A 45 7.40 2.92 -3.79
CA LEU A 45 6.71 3.80 -4.71
C LEU A 45 7.02 5.27 -4.42
N GLN A 46 6.86 6.11 -5.44
CA GLN A 46 6.79 7.56 -5.34
C GLN A 46 5.53 8.03 -6.06
N LEU A 47 4.61 8.62 -5.31
CA LEU A 47 3.43 9.28 -5.86
C LEU A 47 3.77 10.75 -6.09
N THR A 48 3.55 11.24 -7.30
CA THR A 48 3.70 12.64 -7.69
C THR A 48 2.36 13.19 -8.16
N ILE A 49 1.92 14.25 -7.51
CA ILE A 49 0.66 14.94 -7.81
C ILE A 49 1.02 16.36 -8.27
N PRO A 50 0.68 16.76 -9.50
CA PRO A 50 0.88 18.12 -9.95
C PRO A 50 -0.12 19.05 -9.27
N GLY A 51 0.37 20.17 -8.74
CA GLY A 51 -0.46 21.20 -8.11
C GLY A 51 -0.23 22.58 -8.73
N LYS A 52 -1.08 23.54 -8.34
CA LYS A 52 -1.03 24.93 -8.85
C LYS A 52 0.30 25.65 -8.60
N LYS A 53 1.06 25.23 -7.57
CA LYS A 53 2.34 25.83 -7.15
C LYS A 53 3.56 24.93 -7.45
N GLY A 54 3.41 23.94 -8.33
CA GLY A 54 4.42 22.92 -8.61
C GLY A 54 3.94 21.52 -8.24
N SER A 55 4.75 20.51 -8.54
CA SER A 55 4.46 19.12 -8.18
C SER A 55 4.79 18.84 -6.72
N MET A 56 3.96 18.05 -6.07
CA MET A 56 4.26 17.44 -4.78
C MET A 56 4.57 15.96 -4.97
N SER A 57 5.64 15.48 -4.34
CA SER A 57 5.98 14.05 -4.35
C SER A 57 5.98 13.50 -2.92
N VAL A 58 5.43 12.30 -2.78
CA VAL A 58 5.38 11.56 -1.53
C VAL A 58 5.85 10.12 -1.77
N GLY A 59 6.79 9.65 -0.94
CA GLY A 59 7.28 8.28 -1.00
C GLY A 59 6.33 7.30 -0.32
N GLY A 60 6.49 6.02 -0.60
CA GLY A 60 5.67 4.98 0.01
C GLY A 60 6.11 3.56 -0.31
N THR A 61 5.26 2.62 0.05
CA THR A 61 5.41 1.19 -0.27
C THR A 61 4.12 0.62 -0.82
N MET A 62 4.23 -0.29 -1.77
CA MET A 62 3.16 -1.14 -2.25
C MET A 62 3.45 -2.58 -1.84
N LYS A 63 2.41 -3.28 -1.37
CA LYS A 63 2.43 -4.72 -1.10
C LYS A 63 1.19 -5.33 -1.73
N MET A 64 1.34 -6.51 -2.31
CA MET A 64 0.27 -7.26 -2.93
C MET A 64 0.42 -8.74 -2.62
N LYS A 65 -0.71 -9.37 -2.28
CA LYS A 65 -0.90 -10.82 -2.27
C LYS A 65 -2.01 -11.13 -3.24
N THR A 66 -1.70 -11.92 -4.27
CA THR A 66 -2.64 -12.13 -5.37
C THR A 66 -3.93 -12.79 -4.92
N HIS A 67 -5.03 -12.40 -5.55
CA HIS A 67 -6.41 -12.78 -5.28
C HIS A 67 -6.92 -12.34 -3.90
N GLU A 68 -6.11 -11.65 -3.10
CA GLU A 68 -6.48 -11.28 -1.73
C GLU A 68 -6.48 -9.76 -1.52
N ARG A 69 -5.34 -9.09 -1.73
CA ARG A 69 -5.19 -7.69 -1.31
C ARG A 69 -4.02 -6.98 -1.98
N VAL A 70 -4.21 -5.69 -2.23
CA VAL A 70 -3.16 -4.70 -2.47
C VAL A 70 -3.20 -3.66 -1.34
N GLN A 71 -2.06 -3.36 -0.74
CA GLN A 71 -1.90 -2.35 0.29
C GLN A 71 -0.82 -1.34 -0.13
N ILE A 72 -1.21 -0.06 -0.16
CA ILE A 72 -0.35 1.07 -0.47
C ILE A 72 -0.26 1.95 0.77
N SER A 73 0.97 2.25 1.21
CA SER A 73 1.22 3.13 2.35
C SER A 73 2.05 4.32 1.90
N LEU A 74 1.54 5.54 2.08
CA LEU A 74 2.23 6.79 1.77
C LEU A 74 2.88 7.33 3.04
N LEU A 75 4.14 7.73 2.94
CA LEU A 75 4.97 8.14 4.07
C LEU A 75 5.32 9.62 3.98
N MET A 76 5.31 10.30 5.12
CA MET A 76 5.80 11.68 5.22
C MET A 76 7.30 11.75 4.89
N PRO A 77 7.77 12.74 4.10
CA PRO A 77 9.17 12.80 3.68
C PRO A 77 10.20 12.80 4.82
N ILE A 78 9.90 13.52 5.91
CA ILE A 78 10.86 13.73 7.01
C ILE A 78 10.71 12.65 8.09
N LEU A 79 9.51 12.53 8.68
CA LEU A 79 9.27 11.64 9.82
C LEU A 79 9.04 10.18 9.41
N ARG A 80 8.90 9.90 8.11
CA ARG A 80 8.53 8.59 7.55
C ARG A 80 7.31 7.95 8.22
N THR A 81 6.46 8.75 8.83
CA THR A 81 5.18 8.33 9.39
C THR A 81 4.18 8.15 8.26
N GLU A 82 3.32 7.14 8.37
CA GLU A 82 2.24 6.91 7.41
C GLU A 82 1.23 8.07 7.45
N VAL A 83 1.03 8.73 6.31
CA VAL A 83 0.08 9.84 6.14
C VAL A 83 -1.22 9.39 5.50
N ALA A 84 -1.16 8.36 4.64
CA ALA A 84 -2.33 7.75 4.04
C ALA A 84 -2.07 6.26 3.77
N ARG A 85 -3.14 5.48 3.81
CA ARG A 85 -3.13 4.06 3.42
C ARG A 85 -4.29 3.79 2.49
N ILE A 86 -4.04 3.05 1.42
CA ILE A 86 -5.06 2.54 0.52
C ILE A 86 -4.96 1.02 0.55
N GLU A 87 -6.08 0.36 0.78
CA GLU A 87 -6.19 -1.09 0.74
C GLU A 87 -7.29 -1.45 -0.26
N VAL A 88 -6.98 -2.32 -1.21
CA VAL A 88 -7.88 -2.77 -2.26
C VAL A 88 -7.96 -4.29 -2.13
N THR A 89 -9.17 -4.82 -2.05
CA THR A 89 -9.47 -6.26 -2.09
C THR A 89 -10.38 -6.54 -3.31
N PRO A 90 -10.70 -7.80 -3.61
CA PRO A 90 -11.71 -8.12 -4.63
C PRO A 90 -13.08 -7.47 -4.39
N ASP A 91 -13.42 -7.20 -3.13
CA ASP A 91 -14.77 -6.82 -2.71
C ASP A 91 -14.89 -5.35 -2.30
N GLU A 92 -13.82 -4.74 -1.80
CA GLU A 92 -13.86 -3.38 -1.26
C GLU A 92 -12.55 -2.61 -1.43
N VAL A 93 -12.66 -1.28 -1.29
CA VAL A 93 -11.54 -0.35 -1.14
C VAL A 93 -11.68 0.35 0.19
N LEU A 94 -10.59 0.38 0.95
CA LEU A 94 -10.43 1.17 2.15
C LEU A 94 -9.38 2.25 1.90
N LEU A 95 -9.76 3.52 2.02
CA LEU A 95 -8.84 4.65 2.07
C LEU A 95 -8.80 5.22 3.47
N VAL A 96 -7.60 5.34 4.04
CA VAL A 96 -7.37 5.88 5.39
C VAL A 96 -6.51 7.13 5.29
N ASP A 97 -7.03 8.24 5.78
CA ASP A 97 -6.32 9.51 5.96
C ASP A 97 -5.85 9.59 7.41
N ARG A 98 -4.55 9.30 7.62
CA ARG A 98 -3.96 9.24 8.96
C ARG A 98 -3.77 10.62 9.57
N MET A 99 -3.67 11.66 8.73
CA MET A 99 -3.52 13.04 9.18
C MET A 99 -4.83 13.57 9.76
N ASN A 100 -5.93 13.38 9.05
CA ASN A 100 -7.25 13.90 9.46
C ASN A 100 -8.09 12.88 10.25
N LYS A 101 -7.51 11.73 10.61
CA LYS A 101 -8.17 10.66 11.39
C LYS A 101 -9.53 10.27 10.81
N ARG A 102 -9.57 10.08 9.50
CA ARG A 102 -10.79 9.71 8.77
C ARG A 102 -10.53 8.59 7.79
N PHE A 103 -11.58 7.89 7.39
CA PHE A 103 -11.49 6.82 6.40
C PHE A 103 -12.75 6.70 5.55
N VAL A 104 -12.60 6.14 4.37
CA VAL A 104 -13.70 5.72 3.51
C VAL A 104 -13.55 4.23 3.26
N ARG A 105 -14.64 3.50 3.45
CA ARG A 105 -14.78 2.12 2.98
C ARG A 105 -15.85 2.11 1.91
N ALA A 106 -15.52 1.60 0.74
CA ALA A 106 -16.42 1.51 -0.39
C ALA A 106 -16.35 0.11 -0.99
N THR A 107 -17.50 -0.54 -1.11
CA THR A 107 -17.65 -1.82 -1.79
C THR A 107 -17.45 -1.66 -3.29
N LYS A 108 -17.16 -2.76 -3.98
CA LYS A 108 -17.13 -2.83 -5.44
C LYS A 108 -18.41 -2.29 -6.08
N ALA A 109 -19.57 -2.53 -5.46
CA ALA A 109 -20.86 -2.05 -5.96
C ALA A 109 -20.96 -0.52 -5.89
N GLU A 110 -20.53 0.09 -4.78
CA GLU A 110 -20.56 1.55 -4.61
C GLU A 110 -19.55 2.24 -5.53
N LEU A 111 -18.36 1.63 -5.72
CA LEU A 111 -17.33 2.16 -6.62
C LEU A 111 -17.75 2.20 -8.08
N LYS A 112 -18.62 1.28 -8.55
CA LYS A 112 -19.14 1.29 -9.94
C LYS A 112 -19.90 2.56 -10.28
N ASN A 113 -20.55 3.17 -9.30
CA ASN A 113 -21.32 4.40 -9.48
C ASN A 113 -20.42 5.64 -9.56
N VAL A 114 -19.16 5.52 -9.14
CA VAL A 114 -18.20 6.62 -9.03
C VAL A 114 -17.07 6.52 -10.06
N LEU A 115 -16.57 5.32 -10.33
CA LEU A 115 -15.48 5.08 -11.27
C LEU A 115 -16.05 4.78 -12.65
N SER A 116 -15.62 5.55 -13.66
CA SER A 116 -16.13 5.49 -15.03
C SER A 116 -15.83 4.18 -15.78
N LYS A 117 -15.09 3.26 -15.16
CA LYS A 117 -14.76 1.93 -15.67
C LYS A 117 -14.81 0.95 -14.49
N ASN A 118 -15.31 -0.26 -14.71
CA ASN A 118 -15.13 -1.39 -13.79
C ASN A 118 -13.63 -1.59 -13.56
N VAL A 119 -13.06 -0.97 -12.52
CA VAL A 119 -11.70 -1.24 -12.06
C VAL A 119 -11.78 -2.59 -11.36
N GLU A 120 -11.64 -3.64 -12.16
CA GLU A 120 -11.58 -5.00 -11.64
C GLU A 120 -10.25 -5.19 -10.89
N PHE A 121 -10.32 -5.83 -9.72
CA PHE A 121 -9.15 -6.13 -8.91
C PHE A 121 -8.08 -6.88 -9.71
N SER A 122 -8.49 -7.87 -10.51
CA SER A 122 -7.60 -8.65 -11.39
C SER A 122 -6.83 -7.79 -12.40
N ARG A 123 -7.41 -6.67 -12.85
CA ARG A 123 -6.72 -5.72 -13.72
C ARG A 123 -5.64 -4.96 -12.97
N LEU A 124 -5.92 -4.53 -11.73
CA LEU A 124 -4.92 -3.89 -10.87
C LEU A 124 -3.76 -4.85 -10.62
N GLU A 125 -4.04 -6.10 -10.27
CA GLU A 125 -3.01 -7.13 -10.06
C GLU A 125 -2.14 -7.32 -11.30
N LYS A 126 -2.77 -7.44 -12.48
CA LYS A 126 -2.06 -7.59 -13.74
C LYS A 126 -1.13 -6.40 -14.00
N ILE A 127 -1.61 -5.17 -13.82
CA ILE A 127 -0.80 -3.96 -14.00
C ILE A 127 0.42 -3.96 -13.08
N LEU A 128 0.23 -4.31 -11.80
CA LEU A 128 1.31 -4.34 -10.82
C LEU A 128 2.33 -5.45 -11.13
N MET A 129 1.85 -6.64 -11.54
CA MET A 129 2.72 -7.74 -11.97
C MET A 129 3.50 -7.38 -13.24
N ASP A 130 2.82 -6.86 -14.28
CA ASP A 130 3.47 -6.44 -15.53
C ASP A 130 4.54 -5.36 -15.27
N ALA A 131 4.28 -4.43 -14.35
CA ALA A 131 5.24 -3.40 -13.96
C ALA A 131 6.52 -3.96 -13.30
N SER A 132 6.44 -5.13 -12.67
CA SER A 132 7.58 -5.78 -12.00
C SER A 132 8.49 -6.56 -12.94
N LEU A 133 8.06 -6.83 -14.17
CA LEU A 133 8.84 -7.58 -15.16
C LEU A 133 9.98 -6.73 -15.74
N PRO A 134 11.06 -7.35 -16.24
CA PRO A 134 12.11 -6.63 -16.96
C PRO A 134 11.53 -5.83 -18.14
N GLY A 135 11.82 -4.53 -18.19
CA GLY A 135 11.26 -3.63 -19.21
C GLY A 135 9.79 -3.24 -19.00
N GLY A 136 9.20 -3.62 -17.86
CA GLY A 136 7.83 -3.26 -17.50
C GLY A 136 7.63 -1.75 -17.32
N LYS A 137 6.40 -1.29 -17.56
CA LYS A 137 6.03 0.11 -17.34
C LYS A 137 5.90 0.37 -15.82
N THR A 138 6.91 1.00 -15.25
CA THR A 138 6.99 1.26 -13.81
C THR A 138 6.41 2.62 -13.38
N GLU A 139 6.26 3.57 -14.31
CA GLU A 139 5.51 4.81 -14.10
C GLU A 139 4.05 4.60 -14.54
N LEU A 140 3.13 4.57 -13.57
CA LEU A 140 1.70 4.43 -13.78
C LEU A 140 0.99 5.77 -13.62
N THR A 141 0.00 6.04 -14.46
CA THR A 141 -0.88 7.21 -14.36
C THR A 141 -2.27 6.81 -13.88
N GLY A 142 -3.10 7.78 -13.45
CA GLY A 142 -4.50 7.54 -13.15
C GLY A 142 -5.24 6.83 -14.30
N LYS A 143 -4.93 7.17 -15.55
CA LYS A 143 -5.52 6.52 -16.74
C LYS A 143 -5.18 5.03 -16.83
N ASP A 144 -3.95 4.64 -16.50
CA ASP A 144 -3.51 3.24 -16.53
C ASP A 144 -4.33 2.37 -15.59
N ILE A 145 -4.61 2.90 -14.38
CA ILE A 145 -5.39 2.23 -13.33
C ILE A 145 -6.91 2.44 -13.44
N GLY A 146 -7.38 3.10 -14.51
CA GLY A 146 -8.81 3.25 -14.78
C GLY A 146 -9.49 4.45 -14.11
N ILE A 147 -8.71 5.45 -13.67
CA ILE A 147 -9.18 6.72 -13.11
C ILE A 147 -8.70 7.87 -14.02
N PRO A 148 -9.36 8.13 -15.18
CA PRO A 148 -8.89 9.09 -16.16
C PRO A 148 -8.75 10.51 -15.62
N SER A 149 -9.57 10.87 -14.64
CA SER A 149 -9.51 12.18 -14.00
C SER A 149 -8.12 12.43 -13.40
N LEU A 150 -7.44 11.41 -12.86
CA LEU A 150 -6.11 11.46 -12.27
C LEU A 150 -4.96 11.23 -13.27
N GLU A 151 -5.15 11.48 -14.57
CA GLU A 151 -4.11 11.22 -15.60
C GLU A 151 -2.78 11.95 -15.34
N LYS A 152 -2.83 13.09 -14.65
CA LYS A 152 -1.65 13.88 -14.32
C LYS A 152 -0.91 13.37 -13.09
N ALA A 153 -1.56 12.59 -12.23
CA ALA A 153 -0.92 11.95 -11.09
C ALA A 153 -0.09 10.76 -11.58
N LYS A 154 1.14 10.66 -11.07
CA LYS A 154 2.12 9.63 -11.45
C LYS A 154 2.50 8.80 -10.24
N VAL A 155 2.50 7.48 -10.39
CA VAL A 155 3.01 6.53 -9.41
C VAL A 155 4.20 5.83 -10.04
N GLN A 156 5.41 6.16 -9.58
CA GLN A 156 6.62 5.44 -9.95
C GLN A 156 6.82 4.28 -8.98
N LEU A 157 6.87 3.05 -9.50
CA LEU A 157 7.17 1.83 -8.75
C LEU A 157 8.64 1.43 -8.96
N TYR A 158 9.32 0.97 -7.92
CA TYR A 158 10.73 0.57 -8.01
C TYR A 158 11.11 -0.35 -6.84
N GLU A 159 12.30 -0.96 -6.92
CA GLU A 159 12.79 -1.94 -5.93
C GLU A 159 11.76 -3.06 -5.66
N PHE A 160 11.36 -3.76 -6.73
CA PHE A 160 10.42 -4.86 -6.63
C PHE A 160 11.02 -6.06 -5.90
N SER A 161 10.17 -6.77 -5.16
CA SER A 161 10.48 -8.05 -4.50
C SER A 161 9.29 -8.99 -4.56
N THR A 162 9.55 -10.27 -4.83
CA THR A 162 8.55 -11.34 -4.83
C THR A 162 8.68 -12.27 -3.61
N GLN A 163 9.51 -11.88 -2.63
CA GLN A 163 9.64 -12.63 -1.39
C GLN A 163 8.31 -12.68 -0.64
N GLU A 164 8.05 -13.80 0.01
CA GLU A 164 6.88 -13.95 0.87
C GLU A 164 6.97 -13.00 2.08
N PHE A 165 5.83 -12.40 2.43
CA PHE A 165 5.71 -11.49 3.57
C PHE A 165 4.34 -11.64 4.24
N SER A 166 4.25 -11.26 5.51
CA SER A 166 2.95 -11.12 6.16
C SER A 166 2.28 -9.80 5.74
N MET A 167 0.98 -9.88 5.51
CA MET A 167 0.15 -8.73 5.20
C MET A 167 -1.15 -8.83 6.00
N THR A 168 -1.33 -7.91 6.93
CA THR A 168 -2.53 -7.86 7.75
C THR A 168 -3.52 -6.82 7.20
N PRO A 169 -4.83 -7.10 7.29
CA PRO A 169 -5.85 -6.10 7.04
C PRO A 169 -5.64 -4.87 7.93
N THR A 170 -5.99 -3.69 7.43
CA THR A 170 -5.91 -2.48 8.24
C THR A 170 -7.02 -2.44 9.27
N GLU A 171 -6.64 -2.54 10.54
CA GLU A 171 -7.55 -2.32 11.67
C GLU A 171 -7.67 -0.83 11.99
N LEU A 172 -8.91 -0.36 12.12
CA LEU A 172 -9.22 1.01 12.49
C LEU A 172 -9.79 1.05 13.90
N THR A 173 -9.15 1.83 14.76
CA THR A 173 -9.64 2.12 16.11
C THR A 173 -10.75 3.16 16.07
N SER A 174 -11.53 3.30 17.15
CA SER A 174 -12.58 4.31 17.32
C SER A 174 -12.15 5.78 17.14
N LYS A 175 -10.85 6.07 17.13
CA LYS A 175 -10.32 7.41 16.83
C LYS A 175 -10.47 7.84 15.36
N TYR A 176 -10.84 6.92 14.47
CA TYR A 176 -11.05 7.23 13.05
C TYR A 176 -12.53 7.41 12.74
N ASN A 177 -12.86 8.50 12.05
CA ASN A 177 -14.22 8.78 11.62
C ASN A 177 -14.44 8.24 10.20
N GLN A 178 -15.48 7.43 10.02
CA GLN A 178 -15.91 7.05 8.67
C GLN A 178 -16.55 8.26 8.00
N ILE A 179 -16.15 8.56 6.76
CA ILE A 179 -16.77 9.60 5.95
C ILE A 179 -17.45 8.95 4.73
N PRO A 180 -18.49 9.59 4.15
CA PRO A 180 -19.18 9.07 2.98
C PRO A 180 -18.27 8.94 1.75
N LEU A 181 -18.64 8.06 0.80
CA LEU A 181 -17.89 7.85 -0.45
C LEU A 181 -17.80 9.13 -1.30
N GLU A 182 -18.77 10.02 -1.22
CA GLU A 182 -18.77 11.31 -1.90
C GLU A 182 -17.58 12.18 -1.45
N GLU A 183 -17.18 12.08 -0.18
CA GLU A 183 -15.99 12.76 0.33
C GLU A 183 -14.71 12.16 -0.27
N LEU A 184 -14.67 10.85 -0.56
CA LEU A 184 -13.56 10.26 -1.34
C LEU A 184 -13.46 10.92 -2.71
N VAL A 185 -14.59 11.09 -3.41
CA VAL A 185 -14.62 11.73 -4.72
C VAL A 185 -14.10 13.15 -4.64
N LYS A 186 -14.58 13.93 -3.65
CA LYS A 186 -14.08 15.28 -3.41
C LYS A 186 -12.57 15.30 -3.14
N MET A 187 -12.07 14.33 -2.37
CA MET A 187 -10.64 14.19 -2.11
C MET A 187 -9.86 13.87 -3.39
N LEU A 188 -10.32 12.92 -4.20
CA LEU A 188 -9.69 12.59 -5.48
C LEU A 188 -9.71 13.77 -6.45
N VAL A 189 -10.80 14.54 -6.49
CA VAL A 189 -10.93 15.76 -7.29
C VAL A 189 -10.01 16.87 -6.78
N ALA A 190 -9.81 17.00 -5.47
CA ALA A 190 -8.89 17.98 -4.89
C ALA A 190 -7.41 17.69 -5.23
N LEU A 191 -7.09 16.49 -5.71
CA LEU A 191 -5.77 16.12 -6.22
C LEU A 191 -5.57 16.50 -7.71
N LEU A 192 -6.59 17.05 -8.38
CA LEU A 192 -6.59 17.46 -9.79
C LEU A 192 -6.37 18.96 -9.97
#